data_AF-A0A2Y9BW32-F1
#
_entry.id   AF-A0A2Y9BW32-F1
#
_cell.length_a   1.000
_cell.length_b   1.000
_cell.length_c   1.000
_cell.angle_alpha   90.00
_cell.angle_beta   90.00
_cell.angle_gamma   90.00
#
_symmetry.space_group_name_H-M   'P 1'
#
loop_
_entity.id
_entity.type
_entity.pdbx_description
1 polymer ?
#
loop_
_entity_poly.entity_id
_entity_poly.type
_entity_poly.pdbx_seq_one_letter_code
_entity_poly.pdbx_strand_id
1 'polypeptide(L)' 'MSKDWIIEVLGDLRGFATMNDLPVTAEQLEEAIVVAIAEVSQQPGARMRTEGHGAEAGRCAGGPR' A
#
# COMPACT_ATOMS: atom_id res chain seq x y z
N MET A 1 -3.70 12.66 -0.44
CA MET A 1 -3.85 12.36 -1.88
C MET A 1 -3.47 10.92 -2.05
N SER A 2 -4.45 10.09 -2.42
CA SER A 2 -4.26 8.66 -2.57
C SER A 2 -3.34 8.36 -3.75
N LYS A 3 -2.61 7.25 -3.69
CA LYS A 3 -1.60 6.90 -4.69
C LYS A 3 -2.20 6.36 -6.00
N ASP A 4 -3.53 6.31 -6.14
CA ASP A 4 -4.23 5.67 -7.26
C ASP A 4 -3.91 6.29 -8.63
N TRP A 5 -3.49 7.57 -8.67
CA TRP A 5 -3.14 8.25 -9.92
C TRP A 5 -2.03 7.54 -10.71
N ILE A 6 -1.15 6.79 -10.03
CA ILE A 6 -0.04 6.09 -10.69
C ILE A 6 -0.53 4.96 -11.60
N ILE A 7 -1.68 4.33 -11.27
CA ILE A 7 -2.23 3.21 -12.04
C ILE A 7 -2.69 3.72 -13.42
N GLU A 8 -3.38 4.85 -13.45
CA GLU A 8 -3.81 5.52 -14.68
C GLU A 8 -2.60 5.89 -15.55
N VAL A 9 -1.57 6.50 -14.97
CA VAL A 9 -0.35 6.89 -15.71
C VAL A 9 0.40 5.68 -16.28
N LEU A 10 0.51 4.59 -15.52
CA LEU A 10 1.13 3.36 -16.02
C LEU A 10 0.30 2.73 -17.16
N GLY A 11 -1.03 2.82 -17.08
CA GLY A 11 -1.94 2.43 -18.16
C GLY A 11 -1.72 3.23 -19.44
N ASP A 12 -1.62 4.55 -19.34
CA ASP A 12 -1.34 5.45 -20.46
C ASP A 12 0.02 5.12 -21.11
N LEU A 13 1.07 4.93 -20.30
CA LEU A 13 2.40 4.58 -20.79
C LEU A 13 2.42 3.21 -21.49
N ARG A 14 1.67 2.24 -20.98
CA ARG A 14 1.53 0.92 -21.63
C ARG A 14 0.82 1.03 -22.97
N GLY A 15 -0.25 1.84 -23.04
CA GLY A 15 -0.95 2.16 -24.28
C GLY A 15 -0.03 2.82 -25.30
N PHE A 16 0.76 3.80 -24.86
CA PHE A 16 1.80 4.41 -25.67
C PHE A 16 2.82 3.38 -26.18
N ALA A 17 3.36 2.53 -25.31
CA ALA A 17 4.32 1.50 -25.71
C ALA A 17 3.74 0.52 -26.75
N THR A 18 2.47 0.14 -26.59
CA THR A 18 1.76 -0.74 -27.53
C THR A 18 1.57 -0.06 -28.89
N MET A 19 1.19 1.22 -28.92
CA MET A 19 1.00 1.97 -30.15
C MET A 19 2.29 2.25 -30.92
N ASN A 20 3.44 2.15 -30.26
CA ASN A 20 4.75 2.46 -30.83
C ASN A 20 5.63 1.21 -31.04
N ASP A 21 5.03 0.01 -31.08
CA ASP A 21 5.74 -1.26 -31.28
C ASP A 21 6.90 -1.49 -30.29
N LEU A 22 6.67 -1.16 -29.01
CA LEU A 22 7.61 -1.37 -27.90
C LEU A 22 7.10 -2.53 -26.99
N PRO A 23 7.10 -3.79 -27.46
CA PRO A 23 6.43 -4.90 -26.79
C PRO A 23 7.03 -5.24 -25.41
N VAL A 24 8.36 -5.22 -25.30
CA VAL A 24 9.05 -5.48 -24.02
C VAL A 24 8.71 -4.42 -22.98
N THR A 25 8.63 -3.16 -23.40
CA THR A 25 8.25 -2.06 -22.49
C THR A 25 6.79 -2.16 -22.08
N ALA A 26 5.89 -2.52 -22.99
CA ALA A 26 4.48 -2.75 -22.67
C ALA A 26 4.30 -3.91 -21.66
N GLU A 27 5.06 -4.99 -21.81
CA GLU A 27 5.07 -6.13 -20.88
C GLU A 27 5.57 -5.72 -19.48
N GLN A 28 6.70 -5.01 -19.41
CA GLN A 28 7.23 -4.50 -18.14
C GLN A 28 6.26 -3.54 -17.45
N LEU A 29 5.55 -2.71 -18.22
CA LEU A 29 4.54 -1.79 -17.68
C LEU A 29 3.31 -2.53 -17.17
N GLU A 30 2.91 -3.64 -17.80
CA GLU A 30 1.86 -4.53 -17.26
C GLU A 30 2.26 -5.09 -15.89
N GLU A 31 3.50 -5.59 -15.75
CA GLU A 31 4.01 -6.08 -14.47
C GLU A 31 4.04 -4.96 -13.40
N ALA A 32 4.46 -3.76 -13.78
CA ALA A 32 4.48 -2.60 -12.90
C ALA A 32 3.07 -2.19 -12.43
N ILE A 33 2.06 -2.28 -13.30
CA ILE A 33 0.65 -2.02 -12.93
C ILE A 33 0.20 -2.99 -11.84
N VAL A 34 0.52 -4.29 -11.95
CA VAL A 34 0.17 -5.31 -10.94
C VAL A 34 0.78 -4.96 -9.57
N VAL A 35 2.07 -4.59 -9.54
CA VAL A 35 2.75 -4.18 -8.29
C VAL A 35 2.12 -2.91 -7.73
N ALA A 36 1.85 -1.92 -8.56
CA ALA A 36 1.23 -0.66 -8.14
C ALA A 36 -0.15 -0.90 -7.51
N ILE A 37 -1.00 -1.74 -8.12
CA ILE A 37 -2.30 -2.11 -7.55
C ILE A 37 -2.13 -2.73 -6.16
N ALA A 38 -1.18 -3.66 -5.99
CA ALA A 38 -0.92 -4.30 -4.71
C ALA A 38 -0.50 -3.27 -3.63
N GLU A 39 0.44 -2.38 -3.95
CA GLU A 39 0.94 -1.37 -3.01
C GLU A 39 -0.10 -0.31 -2.65
N VAL A 40 -0.88 0.15 -3.63
CA VAL A 40 -1.93 1.15 -3.43
C VAL A 40 -3.08 0.57 -2.60
N SER A 41 -3.39 -0.72 -2.78
CA SER A 41 -4.40 -1.44 -1.99
C SER A 41 -3.94 -1.71 -0.54
N GLN A 42 -2.63 -1.79 -0.30
CA GLN A 42 -2.03 -2.04 1.01
C GLN A 42 -1.92 -0.79 1.92
N GLN A 43 -2.72 0.26 1.68
CA GLN A 43 -2.68 1.47 2.50
C GLN A 43 -2.70 1.16 4.01
N PRO A 44 -1.72 1.65 4.80
CA PRO A 44 -1.48 1.24 6.19
C PRO A 44 -2.53 1.69 7.22
N GLY A 45 -3.73 2.08 6.79
CA GLY A 45 -4.88 2.36 7.66
C GLY A 45 -5.63 1.10 8.13
N ALA A 46 -5.43 -0.05 7.47
CA ALA A 46 -5.97 -1.34 7.90
C ALA A 46 -4.96 -2.14 8.75
N ARG A 47 -4.07 -1.44 9.48
CA ARG A 47 -3.47 -2.04 10.67
C ARG A 47 -4.62 -2.18 11.65
N MET A 48 -5.21 -3.38 11.67
CA MET A 48 -6.10 -3.88 12.70
C MET A 48 -5.77 -3.16 14.01
N ARG A 49 -6.61 -2.20 14.40
CA ARG A 49 -6.66 -1.78 15.79
C ARG A 49 -7.19 -2.99 16.53
N THR A 50 -6.30 -3.89 16.92
CA THR A 50 -6.54 -4.76 18.05
C THR A 50 -6.56 -3.80 19.25
N GLU A 51 -7.71 -3.13 19.43
CA GLU A 51 -8.09 -2.47 20.67
C GLU A 51 -8.21 -3.57 21.72
N GLY A 52 -7.05 -4.04 22.20
CA GLY A 52 -6.92 -4.72 23.48
C GLY A 52 -7.17 -3.69 24.57
N HIS A 53 -8.44 -3.34 24.77
CA HIS A 53 -8.89 -2.71 26.00
C HIS A 53 -8.63 -3.69 27.15
N GLY A 54 -7.94 -3.21 28.18
CA GLY A 54 -8.00 -3.79 29.53
C GLY A 54 -6.75 -4.55 29.97
N ALA A 55 -5.77 -3.82 30.51
CA ALA A 55 -5.11 -4.15 31.77
C ALA A 55 -4.02 -3.11 32.05
N GLU A 56 -4.45 -1.95 32.54
CA GLU A 56 -3.61 -1.04 33.30
C GLU A 56 -3.08 -1.75 34.56
N ALA A 57 -1.97 -2.48 34.42
CA ALA A 57 -1.19 -2.93 35.57
C ALA A 57 -0.48 -1.71 36.15
N GLY A 58 -1.21 -0.91 36.93
CA GLY A 58 -0.69 0.13 37.80
C GLY A 58 0.27 -0.48 38.82
N ARG A 59 1.56 -0.46 38.50
CA ARG A 59 2.64 -0.63 39.48
C ARG A 59 2.64 0.58 40.40
N CYS A 60 1.99 0.44 41.55
CA CYS A 60 2.25 1.26 42.74
C CYS A 60 2.74 0.32 43.84
N ALA A 61 3.99 -0.14 43.74
CA ALA A 61 4.70 -0.70 44.89
C ALA A 61 5.26 0.48 45.70
N GLY A 62 4.41 1.10 46.51
CA GLY A 62 4.78 2.03 47.57
C GLY A 62 4.15 1.52 48.85
N GLY A 63 4.98 1.10 49.81
CA GLY A 63 4.55 0.63 51.13
C GLY A 63 3.79 1.70 51.92
N PRO A 64 2.99 1.29 52.91
CA PRO A 64 3.48 1.31 54.30
C PRO A 64 2.97 0.06 55.09
N ARG A 65 3.60 -0.41 56.16
CA ARG A 65 3.99 0.23 57.42
C ARG A 65 5.07 -0.59 58.12
#